data_AF-R0GR65-F1
#
_entry.id   AF-R0GR65-F1
#
_cell.length_a   1.000
_cell.length_b   1.000
_cell.length_c   1.000
_cell.angle_alpha   90.00
_cell.angle_beta   90.00
_cell.angle_gamma   90.00
#
_symmetry.space_group_name_H-M   'P 1'
#
loop_
_entity.id
_entity.type
_entity.pdbx_description
1 polymer ?
#
loop_
_entity_poly.entity_id
_entity_poly.type
_entity_poly.pdbx_seq_one_letter_code
_entity_poly.pdbx_strand_id
1 'polypeptide(L)'
;MGLHLAALFLAIIVSPLCVYSSEIQKISSNQNLVNDLDAAKLRISQLEAVLEATIKKVDGKTLYLKDRDKLIQDAESQIQSLQSASYSDESGLTLVQKRISELEEEVKKLWDALRTTNFELHVLEDKARDAEGKVKAKALEVEQMVEVVTEQWIQVQHLEQMREFNNRRHHTPSRCTFLKLMNDIQRHLPKFHESLDIHWKGKKVFSVQSYLTQAQSRLKNLWEAITKYHHQLQGFIKYEMEKTEITAALANREVVFFMASAVITFPVFGAWILLSS
;
A
#
# COMPACT_ATOMS: atom_id res chain seq x y z
N MET A 1 -127.54 124.34 -19.12
CA MET A 1 -127.39 123.54 -17.88
C MET A 1 -127.76 122.07 -18.16
N GLY A 2 -127.06 121.40 -19.10
CA GLY A 2 -127.39 120.05 -19.58
C GLY A 2 -126.22 119.05 -19.59
N LEU A 3 -125.01 119.48 -19.21
CA LEU A 3 -123.81 118.63 -19.24
C LEU A 3 -123.51 117.89 -17.93
N HIS A 4 -124.09 118.31 -16.80
CA HIS A 4 -123.77 117.73 -15.49
C HIS A 4 -124.62 116.50 -15.13
N LEU A 5 -125.79 116.30 -15.75
CA LEU A 5 -126.64 115.14 -15.49
C LEU A 5 -126.12 113.85 -16.16
N ALA A 6 -125.54 113.96 -17.36
CA ALA A 6 -124.97 112.81 -18.09
C ALA A 6 -123.72 112.23 -17.41
N ALA A 7 -122.92 113.07 -16.74
CA ALA A 7 -121.74 112.62 -16.00
C ALA A 7 -122.09 111.83 -14.73
N LEU A 8 -123.21 112.14 -14.08
CA LEU A 8 -123.68 111.43 -12.88
C LEU A 8 -124.25 110.04 -13.21
N PHE A 9 -124.95 109.88 -14.34
CA PHE A 9 -125.46 108.56 -14.76
C PHE A 9 -124.36 107.60 -15.24
N LEU A 10 -123.29 108.11 -15.86
CA LEU A 10 -122.13 107.30 -16.24
C LEU A 10 -121.32 106.79 -15.03
N ALA A 11 -121.20 107.58 -13.96
CA ALA A 11 -120.47 107.17 -12.76
C ALA A 11 -121.16 106.05 -11.95
N ILE A 12 -122.50 106.00 -11.97
CA ILE A 12 -123.30 105.01 -11.23
C ILE A 12 -123.30 103.64 -11.93
N ILE A 13 -123.18 103.59 -13.26
CA ILE A 13 -123.16 102.32 -14.02
C ILE A 13 -121.75 101.70 -14.07
N VAL A 14 -120.69 102.54 -14.06
CA VAL A 14 -119.31 102.05 -14.15
C VAL A 14 -118.77 101.50 -12.82
N SER A 15 -119.27 101.98 -11.68
CA SER A 15 -118.79 101.55 -10.36
C SER A 15 -119.10 100.07 -10.03
N PRO A 16 -120.30 99.50 -10.32
CA PRO A 16 -120.58 98.08 -10.08
C PRO A 16 -119.85 97.13 -11.04
N LEU A 17 -119.61 97.54 -12.30
CA LEU A 17 -118.90 96.71 -13.28
C LEU A 17 -117.41 96.55 -12.96
N CYS A 18 -116.77 97.58 -12.40
CA CYS A 18 -115.37 97.49 -11.98
C CYS A 18 -115.17 96.56 -10.77
N VAL A 19 -116.14 96.47 -9.85
CA VAL A 19 -116.09 95.56 -8.70
C VAL A 19 -116.29 94.10 -9.16
N TYR A 20 -117.23 93.83 -10.07
CA TYR A 20 -117.48 92.49 -10.59
C TYR A 20 -116.32 91.94 -11.46
N SER A 21 -115.63 92.81 -12.21
CA SER A 21 -114.44 92.45 -12.99
C SER A 21 -113.24 92.08 -12.10
N SER A 22 -113.02 92.83 -11.01
CA SER A 22 -112.00 92.54 -10.00
C SER A 22 -112.23 91.19 -9.32
N GLU A 23 -113.49 90.86 -9.02
CA GLU A 23 -113.87 89.63 -8.33
C GLU A 23 -113.73 88.39 -9.24
N ILE A 24 -114.14 88.49 -10.52
CA ILE A 24 -113.91 87.43 -11.53
C ILE A 24 -112.41 87.23 -11.81
N GLN A 25 -111.62 88.30 -11.87
CA GLN A 25 -110.17 88.22 -12.07
C GLN A 25 -109.45 87.61 -10.85
N LYS A 26 -109.94 87.89 -9.63
CA LYS A 26 -109.43 87.30 -8.38
C LYS A 26 -109.82 85.82 -8.23
N ILE A 27 -111.03 85.44 -8.65
CA ILE A 27 -111.47 84.02 -8.68
C ILE A 27 -110.67 83.24 -9.73
N SER A 28 -110.45 83.79 -10.92
CA SER A 28 -109.62 83.17 -11.95
C SER A 28 -108.15 83.03 -11.51
N SER A 29 -107.58 84.06 -10.89
CA SER A 29 -106.22 84.01 -10.31
C SER A 29 -106.11 82.99 -9.18
N ASN A 30 -107.14 82.87 -8.33
CA ASN A 30 -107.16 81.87 -7.25
C ASN A 30 -107.30 80.45 -7.80
N GLN A 31 -108.07 80.22 -8.87
CA GLN A 31 -108.14 78.92 -9.53
C GLN A 31 -106.80 78.51 -10.16
N ASN A 32 -106.07 79.45 -10.78
CA ASN A 32 -104.73 79.17 -11.30
C ASN A 32 -103.73 78.83 -10.19
N LEU A 33 -103.76 79.56 -9.07
CA LEU A 33 -102.92 79.27 -7.89
C LEU A 33 -103.23 77.90 -7.27
N VAL A 34 -104.51 77.49 -7.24
CA VAL A 34 -104.92 76.17 -6.76
C VAL A 34 -104.44 75.06 -7.70
N ASN A 35 -104.55 75.28 -9.02
CA ASN A 35 -104.03 74.33 -10.02
C ASN A 35 -102.49 74.18 -9.93
N ASP A 36 -101.76 75.29 -9.73
CA ASP A 36 -100.31 75.27 -9.53
C ASP A 36 -99.91 74.58 -8.22
N LEU A 37 -100.70 74.79 -7.15
CA LEU A 37 -100.52 74.10 -5.87
C LEU A 37 -100.75 72.59 -5.99
N ASP A 38 -101.80 72.17 -6.69
CA ASP A 38 -102.10 70.76 -6.94
C ASP A 38 -101.01 70.11 -7.82
N ALA A 39 -100.51 70.82 -8.84
CA ALA A 39 -99.37 70.38 -9.64
C ALA A 39 -98.08 70.26 -8.82
N ALA A 40 -97.81 71.20 -7.92
CA ALA A 40 -96.67 71.15 -7.01
C ALA A 40 -96.80 69.97 -6.03
N LYS A 41 -97.99 69.71 -5.50
CA LYS A 41 -98.28 68.59 -4.60
C LYS A 41 -98.07 67.24 -5.28
N LEU A 42 -98.58 67.08 -6.51
CA LEU A 42 -98.32 65.88 -7.32
C LEU A 42 -96.82 65.66 -7.56
N ARG A 43 -96.09 66.74 -7.86
CA ARG A 43 -94.64 66.70 -8.09
C ARG A 43 -93.87 66.33 -6.82
N ILE A 44 -94.30 66.82 -5.66
CA ILE A 44 -93.75 66.40 -4.35
C ILE A 44 -93.95 64.90 -4.16
N SER A 45 -95.17 64.38 -4.36
CA SER A 45 -95.43 62.94 -4.22
C SER A 45 -94.62 62.07 -5.19
N GLN A 46 -94.39 62.55 -6.42
CA GLN A 46 -93.51 61.87 -7.37
C GLN A 46 -92.05 61.86 -6.90
N LEU A 47 -91.55 62.99 -6.39
CA LEU A 47 -90.18 63.08 -5.86
C LEU A 47 -90.00 62.21 -4.61
N GLU A 48 -91.00 62.16 -3.72
CA GLU A 48 -91.01 61.26 -2.56
C GLU A 48 -90.96 59.78 -3.00
N ALA A 49 -91.75 59.40 -4.01
CA ALA A 49 -91.72 58.05 -4.55
C ALA A 49 -90.36 57.68 -5.18
N VAL A 50 -89.74 58.61 -5.91
CA VAL A 50 -88.39 58.43 -6.48
C VAL A 50 -87.34 58.37 -5.38
N LEU A 51 -87.45 59.20 -4.35
CA LEU A 51 -86.55 59.19 -3.20
C LEU A 51 -86.62 57.85 -2.46
N GLU A 52 -87.83 57.36 -2.17
CA GLU A 52 -88.04 56.07 -1.51
C GLU A 52 -87.48 54.91 -2.33
N ALA A 53 -87.68 54.92 -3.65
CA ALA A 53 -87.12 53.91 -4.55
C ALA A 53 -85.57 53.97 -4.59
N THR A 54 -84.99 55.17 -4.57
CA THR A 54 -83.53 55.31 -4.57
C THR A 54 -82.92 54.91 -3.22
N ILE A 55 -83.56 55.20 -2.09
CA ILE A 55 -83.16 54.74 -0.75
C ILE A 55 -83.12 53.21 -0.71
N LYS A 56 -84.20 52.54 -1.10
CA LYS A 56 -84.25 51.06 -1.15
C LYS A 56 -83.16 50.46 -2.03
N LYS A 57 -82.88 51.08 -3.17
CA LYS A 57 -81.81 50.65 -4.08
C LYS A 57 -80.42 50.84 -3.45
N VAL A 58 -80.20 51.94 -2.74
CA VAL A 58 -78.95 52.20 -2.04
C VAL A 58 -78.76 51.20 -0.90
N ASP A 59 -79.78 50.94 -0.09
CA ASP A 59 -79.71 49.95 0.99
C ASP A 59 -79.38 48.55 0.48
N GLY A 60 -80.01 48.12 -0.62
CA GLY A 60 -79.68 46.85 -1.27
C GLY A 60 -78.22 46.77 -1.73
N LYS A 61 -77.69 47.87 -2.29
CA LYS A 61 -76.26 47.96 -2.66
C LYS A 61 -75.34 47.96 -1.43
N THR A 62 -75.71 48.64 -0.36
CA THR A 62 -74.95 48.67 0.90
C THR A 62 -74.86 47.27 1.51
N LEU A 63 -75.96 46.50 1.49
CA LEU A 63 -75.96 45.12 1.96
C LEU A 63 -75.05 44.23 1.09
N TYR A 64 -75.14 44.35 -0.24
CA TYR A 64 -74.28 43.63 -1.16
C TYR A 64 -72.79 43.95 -0.95
N LEU A 65 -72.44 45.21 -0.75
CA LEU A 65 -71.07 45.63 -0.46
C LEU A 65 -70.59 45.04 0.86
N LYS A 66 -71.43 45.00 1.89
CA LYS A 66 -71.10 44.39 3.18
C LYS A 66 -70.79 42.89 3.06
N ASP A 67 -71.52 42.16 2.23
CA ASP A 67 -71.23 40.74 2.01
C ASP A 67 -69.98 40.52 1.16
N ARG A 68 -69.68 41.42 0.21
CA ARG A 68 -68.39 41.41 -0.51
C ARG A 68 -67.22 41.71 0.41
N ASP A 69 -67.38 42.62 1.36
CA ASP A 69 -66.34 42.98 2.32
C ASP A 69 -65.97 41.78 3.21
N LYS A 70 -66.96 41.00 3.66
CA LYS A 70 -66.72 39.74 4.38
C LYS A 70 -65.94 38.72 3.55
N LEU A 71 -66.29 38.57 2.27
CA LEU A 71 -65.57 37.65 1.37
C LEU A 71 -64.13 38.11 1.14
N ILE A 72 -63.90 39.43 1.06
CA ILE A 72 -62.55 39.99 0.96
C ILE A 72 -61.77 39.69 2.24
N GLN A 73 -62.35 39.91 3.42
CA GLN A 73 -61.71 39.58 4.69
C GLN A 73 -61.36 38.08 4.82
N ASP A 74 -62.25 37.19 4.39
CA ASP A 74 -61.97 35.75 4.36
C ASP A 74 -60.80 35.43 3.43
N ALA A 75 -60.81 35.98 2.21
CA ALA A 75 -59.71 35.82 1.26
C ALA A 75 -58.38 36.40 1.78
N GLU A 76 -58.39 37.54 2.46
CA GLU A 76 -57.21 38.13 3.10
C GLU A 76 -56.64 37.21 4.18
N SER A 77 -57.49 36.63 5.02
CA SER A 77 -57.05 35.68 6.05
C SER A 77 -56.44 34.42 5.43
N GLN A 78 -57.01 33.91 4.34
CA GLN A 78 -56.46 32.78 3.59
C GLN A 78 -55.10 33.12 2.98
N ILE A 79 -54.96 34.29 2.36
CA ILE A 79 -53.67 34.77 1.80
C ILE A 79 -52.61 34.84 2.90
N GLN A 80 -52.92 35.40 4.07
CA GLN A 80 -51.98 35.46 5.19
C GLN A 80 -51.57 34.06 5.68
N SER A 81 -52.52 33.13 5.78
CA SER A 81 -52.23 31.75 6.16
C SER A 81 -51.29 31.06 5.15
N LEU A 82 -51.54 31.23 3.85
CA LEU A 82 -50.73 30.67 2.78
C LEU A 82 -49.33 31.31 2.74
N GLN A 83 -49.23 32.61 2.95
CA GLN A 83 -47.94 33.30 3.07
C GLN A 83 -47.12 32.73 4.23
N SER A 84 -47.74 32.54 5.41
CA SER A 84 -47.04 31.98 6.56
C SER A 84 -46.57 30.54 6.32
N ALA A 85 -47.38 29.71 5.66
CA ALA A 85 -46.99 28.35 5.26
C ALA A 85 -45.83 28.36 4.24
N SER A 86 -45.87 29.27 3.26
CA SER A 86 -44.82 29.41 2.26
C SER A 86 -43.48 29.83 2.87
N TYR A 87 -43.48 30.78 3.81
CA TYR A 87 -42.25 31.19 4.51
C TYR A 87 -41.68 30.06 5.38
N SER A 88 -42.53 29.24 6.00
CA SER A 88 -42.11 28.05 6.74
C SER A 88 -41.43 27.04 5.82
N ASP A 89 -42.03 26.73 4.68
CA ASP A 89 -41.46 25.80 3.70
C ASP A 89 -40.16 26.32 3.08
N GLU A 90 -40.07 27.62 2.79
CA GLU A 90 -38.85 28.26 2.28
C GLU A 90 -37.71 28.14 3.30
N SER A 91 -37.99 28.32 4.59
CA SER A 91 -37.00 28.08 5.65
C SER A 91 -36.54 26.62 5.70
N GLY A 92 -37.46 25.66 5.51
CA GLY A 92 -37.14 24.23 5.39
C GLY A 92 -36.27 23.92 4.17
N LEU A 93 -36.57 24.55 3.03
CA LEU A 93 -35.81 24.43 1.79
C LEU A 93 -34.36 24.90 1.99
N THR A 94 -34.14 26.02 2.66
CA THR A 94 -32.78 26.52 2.94
C THR A 94 -31.98 25.59 3.86
N LEU A 95 -32.64 24.97 4.85
CA LEU A 95 -32.00 23.97 5.71
C LEU A 95 -31.59 22.72 4.93
N VAL A 96 -32.48 22.21 4.07
CA VAL A 96 -32.20 21.07 3.20
C VAL A 96 -31.06 21.39 2.24
N GLN A 97 -31.06 22.59 1.63
CA GLN A 97 -29.99 23.03 0.73
C GLN A 97 -28.64 23.09 1.43
N LYS A 98 -28.60 23.61 2.66
CA LYS A 98 -27.39 23.62 3.49
C LYS A 98 -26.90 22.19 3.75
N ARG A 99 -27.81 21.28 4.12
CA ARG A 99 -27.47 19.88 4.38
C ARG A 99 -26.93 19.18 3.13
N ILE A 100 -27.49 19.46 1.96
CA ILE A 100 -26.99 18.95 0.67
C ILE A 100 -25.54 19.43 0.46
N SER A 101 -25.26 20.73 0.65
CA SER A 101 -23.90 21.25 0.47
C SER A 101 -22.88 20.66 1.46
N GLU A 102 -23.29 20.40 2.71
CA GLU A 102 -22.44 19.72 3.69
C GLU A 102 -22.11 18.29 3.25
N LEU A 103 -23.12 17.55 2.79
CA LEU A 103 -22.96 16.18 2.30
C LEU A 103 -22.11 16.11 1.02
N GLU A 104 -22.25 17.07 0.11
CA GLU A 104 -21.43 17.16 -1.10
C GLU A 104 -19.93 17.33 -0.76
N GLU A 105 -19.61 18.18 0.22
CA GLU A 105 -18.24 18.36 0.69
C GLU A 105 -17.70 17.11 1.41
N GLU A 106 -18.52 16.41 2.18
CA GLU A 106 -18.15 15.10 2.77
C GLU A 106 -17.87 14.06 1.70
N VAL A 107 -18.74 13.93 0.69
CA VAL A 107 -18.56 13.02 -0.45
C VAL A 107 -17.26 13.34 -1.19
N LYS A 108 -16.96 14.62 -1.42
CA LYS A 108 -15.72 15.05 -2.07
C LYS A 108 -14.48 14.64 -1.26
N LYS A 109 -14.47 14.88 0.05
CA LYS A 109 -13.38 14.44 0.95
C LYS A 109 -13.20 12.92 0.93
N LEU A 110 -14.30 12.16 0.96
CA LEU A 110 -14.27 10.71 0.86
C LEU A 110 -13.71 10.24 -0.48
N TRP A 111 -14.06 10.92 -1.57
CA TRP A 111 -13.52 10.60 -2.89
C TRP A 111 -12.01 10.86 -2.97
N ASP A 112 -11.53 11.97 -2.41
CA ASP A 112 -10.10 12.27 -2.33
C ASP A 112 -9.35 11.23 -1.50
N ALA A 113 -9.89 10.88 -0.32
CA ALA A 113 -9.32 9.83 0.53
C ALA A 113 -9.28 8.47 -0.19
N LEU A 114 -10.38 8.08 -0.85
CA LEU A 114 -10.48 6.84 -1.61
C LEU A 114 -9.39 6.77 -2.69
N ARG A 115 -9.18 7.87 -3.44
CA ARG A 115 -8.13 7.96 -4.47
C ARG A 115 -6.74 7.71 -3.89
N THR A 116 -6.44 8.36 -2.77
CA THR A 116 -5.16 8.19 -2.06
C THR A 116 -4.99 6.76 -1.58
N THR A 117 -6.00 6.19 -0.91
CA THR A 117 -5.92 4.81 -0.41
C THR A 117 -5.78 3.78 -1.52
N ASN A 118 -6.42 4.01 -2.68
CA ASN A 118 -6.32 3.10 -3.81
C ASN A 118 -4.92 3.13 -4.43
N PHE A 119 -4.30 4.31 -4.50
CA PHE A 119 -2.91 4.45 -4.94
C PHE A 119 -1.94 3.76 -3.97
N GLU A 120 -2.09 3.99 -2.67
CA GLU A 120 -1.29 3.34 -1.63
C GLU A 120 -1.42 1.81 -1.67
N LEU A 121 -2.63 1.30 -1.94
CA LEU A 121 -2.89 -0.12 -2.10
C LEU A 121 -2.08 -0.72 -3.25
N HIS A 122 -2.09 -0.10 -4.43
CA HIS A 122 -1.29 -0.58 -5.57
C HIS A 122 0.22 -0.55 -5.28
N VAL A 123 0.71 0.52 -4.65
CA VAL A 123 2.13 0.61 -4.24
C VAL A 123 2.49 -0.50 -3.25
N LEU A 124 1.61 -0.80 -2.29
CA LEU A 124 1.82 -1.87 -1.33
C LEU A 124 1.76 -3.25 -1.99
N GLU A 125 0.84 -3.44 -2.93
CA GLU A 125 0.71 -4.67 -3.71
C GLU A 125 1.98 -4.95 -4.53
N ASP A 126 2.53 -3.94 -5.21
CA ASP A 126 3.78 -4.06 -5.96
C ASP A 126 4.97 -4.41 -5.05
N LYS A 127 5.06 -3.77 -3.87
CA LYS A 127 6.08 -4.10 -2.86
C LYS A 127 5.92 -5.53 -2.34
N ALA A 128 4.70 -5.98 -2.09
CA ALA A 128 4.43 -7.34 -1.65
C ALA A 128 4.83 -8.36 -2.73
N ARG A 129 4.55 -8.07 -4.00
CA ARG A 129 4.93 -8.91 -5.14
C ARG A 129 6.46 -9.02 -5.30
N ASP A 130 7.18 -7.90 -5.15
CA ASP A 130 8.65 -7.89 -5.17
C ASP A 130 9.24 -8.70 -3.99
N ALA A 131 8.71 -8.50 -2.78
CA ALA A 131 9.12 -9.25 -1.61
C ALA A 131 8.86 -10.76 -1.76
N GLU A 132 7.70 -11.14 -2.31
CA GLU A 132 7.37 -12.54 -2.62
C GLU A 132 8.35 -13.13 -3.63
N GLY A 133 8.70 -12.40 -4.69
CA GLY A 133 9.71 -12.81 -5.66
C GLY A 133 11.07 -13.07 -5.02
N LYS A 134 11.52 -12.19 -4.13
CA LYS A 134 12.78 -12.35 -3.38
C LYS A 134 12.74 -13.56 -2.45
N VAL A 135 11.63 -13.78 -1.75
CA VAL A 135 11.45 -14.96 -0.87
C VAL A 135 11.48 -16.24 -1.70
N LYS A 136 10.81 -16.29 -2.85
CA LYS A 136 10.85 -17.45 -3.77
C LYS A 136 12.27 -17.73 -4.26
N ALA A 137 13.01 -16.71 -4.67
CA ALA A 137 14.40 -16.87 -5.10
C ALA A 137 15.29 -17.42 -3.97
N LYS A 138 15.14 -16.90 -2.75
CA LYS A 138 15.88 -17.40 -1.58
C LYS A 138 15.44 -18.81 -1.16
N ALA A 139 14.17 -19.15 -1.29
CA ALA A 139 13.68 -20.49 -1.04
C ALA A 139 14.33 -21.51 -2.00
N LEU A 140 14.44 -21.17 -3.29
CA LEU A 140 15.13 -22.00 -4.28
C LEU A 140 16.63 -22.16 -3.98
N GLU A 141 17.31 -21.09 -3.55
CA GLU A 141 18.72 -21.15 -3.13
C GLU A 141 18.90 -22.08 -1.92
N VAL A 142 17.99 -22.00 -0.94
CA VAL A 142 18.00 -22.88 0.23
C VAL A 142 17.73 -24.33 -0.17
N GLU A 143 16.78 -24.59 -1.07
CA GLU A 143 16.48 -25.93 -1.57
C GLU A 143 17.71 -26.57 -2.24
N GLN A 144 18.38 -25.83 -3.13
CA GLN A 144 19.63 -26.28 -3.75
C GLN A 144 20.73 -26.56 -2.70
N MET A 145 20.86 -25.71 -1.69
CA MET A 145 21.83 -25.92 -0.62
C MET A 145 21.50 -27.17 0.21
N VAL A 146 20.21 -27.43 0.47
CA VAL A 146 19.77 -28.65 1.17
C VAL A 146 20.18 -29.89 0.37
N GLU A 147 19.94 -29.93 -0.94
CA GLU A 147 20.39 -31.04 -1.79
C GLU A 147 21.90 -31.27 -1.68
N VAL A 148 22.70 -30.20 -1.82
CA VAL A 148 24.17 -30.28 -1.69
C VAL A 148 24.60 -30.79 -0.30
N VAL A 149 23.99 -30.28 0.77
CA VAL A 149 24.31 -30.70 2.14
C VAL A 149 23.93 -32.16 2.37
N THR A 150 22.81 -32.63 1.81
CA THR A 150 22.44 -34.05 1.92
C THR A 150 23.44 -34.96 1.19
N GLU A 151 23.91 -34.57 0.00
CA GLU A 151 24.95 -35.31 -0.72
C GLU A 151 26.29 -35.33 0.04
N GLN A 152 26.72 -34.17 0.56
CA GLN A 152 27.92 -34.09 1.39
C GLN A 152 27.80 -34.94 2.66
N TRP A 153 26.63 -34.98 3.28
CA TRP A 153 26.36 -35.82 4.45
C TRP A 153 26.51 -37.31 4.13
N ILE A 154 25.96 -37.76 2.99
CA ILE A 154 26.13 -39.16 2.52
C ILE A 154 27.61 -39.48 2.32
N GLN A 155 28.38 -38.56 1.71
CA GLN A 155 29.82 -38.75 1.51
C GLN A 155 30.57 -38.86 2.84
N VAL A 156 30.28 -37.99 3.82
CA VAL A 156 30.87 -38.05 5.16
C VAL A 156 30.55 -39.39 5.82
N GLN A 157 29.30 -39.85 5.77
CA GLN A 157 28.90 -41.15 6.31
C GLN A 157 29.68 -42.31 5.67
N HIS A 158 29.87 -42.31 4.36
CA HIS A 158 30.70 -43.32 3.68
C HIS A 158 32.17 -43.26 4.11
N LEU A 159 32.73 -42.06 4.27
CA LEU A 159 34.11 -41.89 4.75
C LEU A 159 34.27 -42.39 6.19
N GLU A 160 33.30 -42.11 7.06
CA GLU A 160 33.28 -42.63 8.43
C GLU A 160 33.24 -44.16 8.45
N GLN A 161 32.35 -44.78 7.67
CA GLN A 161 32.29 -46.24 7.54
C GLN A 161 33.60 -46.85 7.02
N MET A 162 34.21 -46.24 6.00
CA MET A 162 35.51 -46.68 5.48
C MET A 162 36.62 -46.54 6.51
N ARG A 163 36.63 -45.43 7.28
CA ARG A 163 37.58 -45.21 8.36
C ARG A 163 37.43 -46.24 9.46
N GLU A 164 36.21 -46.54 9.89
CA GLU A 164 35.94 -47.58 10.89
C GLU A 164 36.40 -48.95 10.39
N PHE A 165 36.09 -49.31 9.15
CA PHE A 165 36.55 -50.56 8.55
C PHE A 165 38.08 -50.62 8.46
N ASN A 166 38.73 -49.52 8.09
CA ASN A 166 40.18 -49.44 8.04
C ASN A 166 40.81 -49.54 9.44
N ASN A 167 40.22 -48.88 10.45
CA ASN A 167 40.64 -49.01 11.86
C ASN A 167 40.53 -50.47 12.33
N ARG A 168 39.46 -51.20 11.95
CA ARG A 168 39.33 -52.63 12.23
C ARG A 168 40.44 -53.44 11.55
N ARG A 169 40.81 -53.13 10.30
CA ARG A 169 41.96 -53.77 9.63
C ARG A 169 43.30 -53.44 10.30
N HIS A 170 43.49 -52.22 10.81
CA HIS A 170 44.70 -51.83 11.53
C HIS A 170 44.73 -52.31 12.99
N HIS A 171 43.59 -52.77 13.54
CA HIS A 171 43.52 -53.58 14.77
C HIS A 171 43.79 -55.07 14.54
N THR A 172 43.90 -55.53 13.29
CA THR A 172 44.61 -56.77 13.03
C THR A 172 46.08 -56.50 13.35
N PRO A 173 46.71 -57.23 14.30
CA PRO A 173 48.08 -56.94 14.69
C PRO A 173 48.93 -57.01 13.43
N SER A 174 49.53 -55.87 13.09
CA SER A 174 50.52 -55.70 12.03
C SER A 174 51.62 -56.75 12.22
N ARG A 175 51.40 -57.92 11.62
CA ARG A 175 52.41 -58.95 11.46
C ARG A 175 53.24 -58.51 10.28
N CYS A 176 54.13 -57.54 10.53
CA CYS A 176 55.16 -57.11 9.60
C CYS A 176 55.78 -58.33 8.91
N THR A 177 55.44 -58.51 7.64
CA THR A 177 56.13 -59.46 6.74
C THR A 177 57.62 -59.15 6.70
N PHE A 178 58.02 -57.88 6.87
CA PHE A 178 59.41 -57.48 6.98
C PHE A 178 60.12 -58.01 8.25
N LEU A 179 59.45 -58.02 9.41
CA LEU A 179 60.01 -58.61 10.64
C LEU A 179 60.05 -60.14 10.58
N LYS A 180 59.07 -60.77 9.92
CA LYS A 180 59.13 -62.21 9.60
C LYS A 180 60.28 -62.52 8.64
N LEU A 181 60.45 -61.74 7.59
CA LEU A 181 61.53 -61.87 6.62
C LEU A 181 62.90 -61.68 7.29
N MET A 182 63.05 -60.65 8.12
CA MET A 182 64.27 -60.39 8.91
C MET A 182 64.55 -61.54 9.88
N ASN A 183 63.54 -62.06 10.58
CA ASN A 183 63.71 -63.20 11.49
C ASN A 183 64.02 -64.52 10.76
N ASP A 184 63.42 -64.75 9.59
CA ASP A 184 63.73 -65.92 8.76
C ASP A 184 65.14 -65.80 8.18
N ILE A 185 65.54 -64.64 7.67
CA ILE A 185 66.92 -64.40 7.22
C ILE A 185 67.91 -64.60 8.36
N GLN A 186 67.62 -64.09 9.57
CA GLN A 186 68.48 -64.28 10.74
C GLN A 186 68.55 -65.74 11.21
N ARG A 187 67.46 -66.52 11.08
CA ARG A 187 67.45 -67.97 11.36
C ARG A 187 68.17 -68.79 10.31
N HIS A 188 68.17 -68.35 9.06
CA HIS A 188 68.79 -69.05 7.94
C HIS A 188 70.23 -68.61 7.66
N LEU A 189 70.68 -67.47 8.19
CA LEU A 189 72.05 -66.97 8.03
C LEU A 189 73.15 -67.95 8.48
N PRO A 190 73.02 -68.66 9.62
CA PRO A 190 74.02 -69.65 10.03
C PRO A 190 74.05 -70.87 9.09
N LYS A 191 72.87 -71.30 8.62
CA LYS A 191 72.73 -72.45 7.69
C LYS A 191 73.19 -72.12 6.28
N PHE A 192 73.01 -70.87 5.84
CA PHE A 192 73.53 -70.38 4.57
C PHE A 192 75.05 -70.24 4.62
N HIS A 193 75.60 -69.82 5.77
CA HIS A 193 77.04 -69.78 6.02
C HIS A 193 77.67 -71.18 6.01
N GLU A 194 77.05 -72.15 6.69
CA GLU A 194 77.51 -73.55 6.74
C GLU A 194 77.39 -74.25 5.38
N SER A 195 76.31 -73.98 4.62
CA SER A 195 76.13 -74.50 3.26
C SER A 195 77.08 -73.88 2.24
N LEU A 196 77.44 -72.59 2.37
CA LEU A 196 78.44 -71.96 1.51
C LEU A 196 79.85 -72.46 1.82
N ASP A 197 80.16 -72.68 3.10
CA ASP A 197 81.49 -73.13 3.54
C ASP A 197 81.77 -74.57 3.05
N ILE A 198 80.78 -75.46 3.06
CA ILE A 198 80.92 -76.84 2.54
C ILE A 198 81.02 -76.86 1.01
N HIS A 199 80.28 -75.99 0.30
CA HIS A 199 80.29 -75.97 -1.16
C HIS A 199 81.56 -75.33 -1.75
N TRP A 200 82.23 -74.45 -1.01
CA TRP A 200 83.42 -73.75 -1.49
C TRP A 200 84.75 -74.34 -0.99
N LYS A 201 84.75 -75.20 0.04
CA LYS A 201 85.95 -75.92 0.56
C LYS A 201 86.65 -76.83 -0.47
N GLY A 202 86.00 -77.11 -1.60
CA GLY A 202 86.56 -77.87 -2.72
C GLY A 202 87.44 -77.07 -3.69
N LYS A 203 87.48 -75.73 -3.61
CA LYS A 203 88.35 -74.90 -4.47
C LYS A 203 89.22 -73.97 -3.63
N LYS A 204 90.55 -74.13 -3.74
CA LYS A 204 91.57 -73.27 -3.12
C LYS A 204 91.34 -71.80 -3.49
N VAL A 205 90.75 -71.00 -2.60
CA VAL A 205 90.78 -69.54 -2.69
C VAL A 205 90.88 -68.93 -1.29
N PHE A 206 92.08 -68.94 -0.72
CA PHE A 206 92.41 -68.24 0.53
C PHE A 206 92.47 -66.70 0.37
N SER A 207 92.18 -66.14 -0.82
CA SER A 207 92.26 -64.69 -1.09
C SER A 207 90.93 -63.93 -1.00
N VAL A 208 89.78 -64.61 -1.01
CA VAL A 208 88.46 -63.93 -1.08
C VAL A 208 87.91 -63.58 0.30
N GLN A 209 88.25 -64.33 1.36
CA GLN A 209 87.77 -64.09 2.72
C GLN A 209 88.24 -62.72 3.28
N SER A 210 89.50 -62.35 3.03
CA SER A 210 90.04 -61.05 3.42
C SER A 210 89.42 -59.91 2.61
N TYR A 211 89.17 -60.12 1.32
CA TYR A 211 88.47 -59.17 0.46
C TYR A 211 87.01 -58.94 0.89
N LEU A 212 86.29 -59.99 1.30
CA LEU A 212 84.90 -59.89 1.72
C LEU A 212 84.77 -59.17 3.07
N THR A 213 85.64 -59.51 4.03
CA THR A 213 85.70 -58.84 5.34
C THR A 213 86.16 -57.39 5.20
N GLN A 214 87.12 -57.11 4.31
CA GLN A 214 87.53 -55.75 3.98
C GLN A 214 86.39 -54.96 3.31
N ALA A 215 85.66 -55.55 2.35
CA ALA A 215 84.51 -54.92 1.71
C ALA A 215 83.40 -54.59 2.73
N GLN A 216 83.12 -55.50 3.66
CA GLN A 216 82.14 -55.30 4.72
C GLN A 216 82.55 -54.17 5.68
N SER A 217 83.81 -54.12 6.10
CA SER A 217 84.31 -53.04 6.97
C SER A 217 84.29 -51.68 6.26
N ARG A 218 84.66 -51.65 4.97
CA ARG A 218 84.58 -50.43 4.14
C ARG A 218 83.14 -49.94 3.98
N LEU A 219 82.20 -50.86 3.76
CA LEU A 219 80.78 -50.52 3.66
C LEU A 219 80.24 -49.94 4.98
N LYS A 220 80.65 -50.51 6.13
CA LYS A 220 80.28 -49.98 7.44
C LYS A 220 80.81 -48.56 7.66
N ASN A 221 82.08 -48.32 7.35
CA ASN A 221 82.69 -46.99 7.48
C ASN A 221 82.03 -45.96 6.53
N LEU A 222 81.68 -46.38 5.30
CA LEU A 222 80.93 -45.55 4.36
C LEU A 222 79.54 -45.23 4.90
N TRP A 223 78.85 -46.20 5.50
CA TRP A 223 77.53 -45.99 6.09
C TRP A 223 77.56 -45.03 7.29
N GLU A 224 78.57 -45.16 8.16
CA GLU A 224 78.79 -44.24 9.28
C GLU A 224 79.09 -42.82 8.79
N ALA A 225 79.93 -42.68 7.74
CA ALA A 225 80.20 -41.39 7.12
C ALA A 225 78.93 -40.78 6.50
N ILE A 226 78.17 -41.56 5.72
CA ILE A 226 76.90 -41.13 5.11
C ILE A 226 75.91 -40.68 6.17
N THR A 227 75.78 -41.42 7.27
CA THR A 227 74.87 -41.06 8.37
C THR A 227 75.29 -39.75 9.04
N LYS A 228 76.61 -39.55 9.24
CA LYS A 228 77.15 -38.30 9.80
C LYS A 228 76.90 -37.11 8.88
N TYR A 229 77.17 -37.25 7.58
CA TYR A 229 76.92 -36.19 6.60
C TYR A 229 75.43 -35.92 6.40
N HIS A 230 74.59 -36.95 6.45
CA HIS A 230 73.13 -36.80 6.40
C HIS A 230 72.63 -35.96 7.57
N HIS A 231 73.13 -36.20 8.79
CA HIS A 231 72.79 -35.39 9.94
C HIS A 231 73.29 -33.94 9.83
N GLN A 232 74.50 -33.73 9.33
CA GLN A 232 75.01 -32.37 9.07
C GLN A 232 74.18 -31.63 8.02
N LEU A 233 73.79 -32.33 6.95
CA LEU A 233 72.97 -31.79 5.87
C LEU A 233 71.56 -31.44 6.35
N GLN A 234 70.97 -32.23 7.27
CA GLN A 234 69.73 -31.86 7.94
C GLN A 234 69.85 -30.52 8.67
N GLY A 235 70.95 -30.29 9.39
CA GLY A 235 71.21 -29.02 10.07
C GLY A 235 71.26 -27.84 9.10
N PHE A 236 71.96 -28.01 7.97
CA PHE A 236 72.07 -26.99 6.93
C PHE A 236 70.72 -26.71 6.25
N ILE A 237 69.99 -27.75 5.85
CA ILE A 237 68.67 -27.63 5.22
C ILE A 237 67.69 -26.96 6.17
N LYS A 238 67.69 -27.34 7.45
CA LYS A 238 66.84 -26.70 8.46
C LYS A 238 67.15 -25.21 8.59
N TYR A 239 68.43 -24.86 8.68
CA TYR A 239 68.87 -23.46 8.75
C TYR A 239 68.44 -22.64 7.52
N GLU A 240 68.63 -23.19 6.31
CA GLU A 240 68.20 -22.51 5.08
C GLU A 240 66.66 -22.40 4.99
N MET A 241 65.92 -23.43 5.43
CA MET A 241 64.46 -23.40 5.45
C MET A 241 63.91 -22.39 6.46
N GLU A 242 64.53 -22.22 7.62
CA GLU A 242 64.12 -21.24 8.64
C GLU A 242 64.45 -19.79 8.25
N LYS A 243 65.41 -19.59 7.34
CA LYS A 243 65.80 -18.27 6.84
C LYS A 243 64.77 -17.64 5.89
N THR A 244 63.98 -18.45 5.18
CA THR A 244 62.95 -17.97 4.26
C THR A 244 61.56 -18.10 4.85
N GLU A 245 60.81 -16.98 4.87
CA GLU A 245 59.49 -16.87 5.52
C GLU A 245 58.49 -17.96 5.07
N ILE A 246 58.55 -18.35 3.80
CA ILE A 246 57.65 -19.36 3.20
C ILE A 246 57.98 -20.78 3.67
N THR A 247 59.26 -21.13 3.78
CA THR A 247 59.70 -22.49 4.12
C THR A 247 59.88 -22.69 5.62
N ALA A 248 59.92 -21.62 6.40
CA ALA A 248 60.06 -21.68 7.86
C ALA A 248 58.92 -22.48 8.50
N ALA A 249 57.69 -22.31 8.00
CA ALA A 249 56.53 -23.09 8.43
C ALA A 249 56.66 -24.60 8.14
N LEU A 250 57.52 -24.98 7.18
CA LEU A 250 57.72 -26.35 6.73
C LEU A 250 58.99 -27.00 7.32
N ALA A 251 59.78 -26.28 8.12
CA ALA A 251 61.05 -26.73 8.70
C ALA A 251 60.88 -27.74 9.86
N ASN A 252 59.94 -28.68 9.73
CA ASN A 252 59.73 -29.75 10.69
C ASN A 252 60.78 -30.87 10.52
N ARG A 253 60.98 -31.66 11.57
CA ARG A 253 62.04 -32.69 11.60
C ARG A 253 61.89 -33.75 10.49
N GLU A 254 60.66 -34.08 10.11
CA GLU A 254 60.35 -35.12 9.13
C GLU A 254 60.64 -34.64 7.70
N VAL A 255 60.19 -33.44 7.34
CA VAL A 255 60.45 -32.80 6.05
C VAL A 255 61.94 -32.55 5.86
N VAL A 256 62.63 -32.04 6.89
CA VAL A 256 64.09 -31.86 6.86
C VAL A 256 64.81 -33.19 6.64
N PHE A 257 64.35 -34.28 7.28
CA PHE A 257 64.90 -35.62 7.08
C PHE A 257 64.69 -36.12 5.63
N PHE A 258 63.49 -35.94 5.08
CA PHE A 258 63.19 -36.33 3.69
C PHE A 258 63.99 -35.53 2.68
N MET A 259 64.10 -34.21 2.85
CA MET A 259 64.88 -33.35 1.97
C MET A 259 66.37 -33.68 2.00
N ALA A 260 66.95 -33.91 3.19
CA ALA A 260 68.33 -34.36 3.30
C ALA A 260 68.56 -35.72 2.62
N SER A 261 67.60 -36.63 2.72
CA SER A 261 67.67 -37.94 2.05
C SER A 261 67.59 -37.78 0.54
N ALA A 262 66.66 -36.97 0.03
CA ALA A 262 66.45 -36.71 -1.39
C ALA A 262 67.69 -36.10 -2.06
N VAL A 263 68.35 -35.14 -1.41
CA VAL A 263 69.59 -34.51 -1.90
C VAL A 263 70.73 -35.53 -2.04
N ILE A 264 70.77 -36.56 -1.20
CA ILE A 264 71.77 -37.64 -1.30
C ILE A 264 71.37 -38.68 -2.34
N THR A 265 70.09 -39.07 -2.40
CA THR A 265 69.64 -40.17 -3.26
C THR A 265 69.47 -39.76 -4.72
N PHE A 266 68.95 -38.56 -5.01
CA PHE A 266 68.64 -38.16 -6.39
C PHE A 266 69.87 -38.08 -7.31
N PRO A 267 71.04 -37.58 -6.89
CA PRO A 267 72.25 -37.63 -7.72
C PRO A 267 72.71 -39.07 -8.00
N VAL A 268 72.58 -39.97 -7.02
CA VAL A 268 72.93 -41.39 -7.17
C VAL A 268 71.99 -42.08 -8.15
N PHE A 269 70.68 -41.87 -8.02
CA PHE A 269 69.69 -42.41 -8.95
C PHE A 269 69.81 -41.79 -10.35
N GLY A 270 70.07 -40.49 -10.45
CA GLY A 270 70.30 -39.82 -11.74
C GLY A 270 71.55 -40.32 -12.45
N ALA A 271 72.66 -40.45 -11.74
CA ALA A 271 73.89 -41.03 -12.28
C ALA A 271 73.69 -42.51 -12.67
N TRP A 272 72.97 -43.29 -11.87
CA TRP A 272 72.62 -44.66 -12.20
C TRP A 272 71.82 -44.74 -13.50
N ILE A 273 70.75 -43.94 -13.64
CA ILE A 273 69.91 -43.90 -14.84
C ILE A 273 70.75 -43.53 -16.07
N LEU A 274 71.60 -42.50 -15.97
CA LEU A 274 72.48 -42.06 -17.06
C LEU A 274 73.54 -43.10 -17.45
N LEU A 275 74.05 -43.88 -16.49
CA LEU A 275 75.03 -44.95 -16.74
C LEU A 275 74.38 -46.27 -17.19
N SER A 276 73.08 -46.43 -16.96
CA SER A 276 72.29 -47.60 -17.36
C SER A 276 71.52 -47.41 -18.68
N SER A 277 71.54 -46.20 -19.24
CA SER A 277 71.02 -45.85 -20.57
C SER A 277 72.11 -45.92 -21.63
#